data_AF-A0A6M0IDC1-F1
#
_entry.id   AF-A0A6M0IDC1-F1
#
_cell.length_a   1.000
_cell.length_b   1.000
_cell.length_c   1.000
_cell.angle_alpha   90.00
_cell.angle_beta   90.00
_cell.angle_gamma   90.00
#
_symmetry.space_group_name_H-M   'P 1'
#
loop_
_entity.id
_entity.type
_entity.pdbx_description
1 polymer ?
#
loop_
_entity_poly.entity_id
_entity_poly.type
_entity_poly.pdbx_seq_one_letter_code
_entity_poly.pdbx_strand_id
1 'polypeptide(L)' 'MTTAVTGTLLNKTQVLDSFKELPDRVSADALIEHILFIQSVASGIEQAERGQTTPHKEAMREIRSWKK' A
#
# COMPACT_ATOMS: atom_id res chain seq x y z
N MET A 1 -21.38 12.12 -12.57
CA MET A 1 -20.43 12.26 -11.44
C MET A 1 -19.61 11.00 -11.35
N THR A 2 -18.52 10.91 -12.10
CA THR A 2 -17.56 9.81 -12.01
C THR A 2 -16.72 10.06 -10.76
N THR A 3 -16.94 9.29 -9.71
CA THR A 3 -16.06 9.29 -8.53
C THR A 3 -14.66 8.95 -9.01
N ALA A 4 -13.76 9.92 -8.97
CA ALA A 4 -12.35 9.70 -9.22
C ALA A 4 -11.87 8.64 -8.22
N VAL A 5 -11.50 7.47 -8.71
CA VAL A 5 -10.78 6.48 -7.91
C VAL A 5 -9.39 7.08 -7.69
N THR A 6 -9.19 7.77 -6.57
CA THR A 6 -7.95 8.52 -6.24
C THR A 6 -6.78 7.61 -5.86
N GLY A 7 -6.74 6.36 -6.32
CA GLY A 7 -5.72 5.39 -5.90
C GLY A 7 -5.30 4.47 -7.04
N THR A 8 -4.05 3.99 -6.95
CA THR A 8 -3.50 2.96 -7.83
C THR A 8 -4.45 1.76 -7.89
N LEU A 9 -4.77 1.32 -9.10
CA LEU A 9 -5.66 0.19 -9.33
C LEU A 9 -4.92 -1.13 -9.11
N LEU A 10 -5.54 -2.03 -8.34
CA LEU A 10 -4.99 -3.36 -8.12
C LEU A 10 -5.52 -4.35 -9.15
N ASN A 11 -4.64 -5.22 -9.62
CA ASN A 11 -5.04 -6.36 -10.45
C ASN A 11 -5.76 -7.41 -9.61
N LYS A 12 -6.86 -7.97 -10.14
CA LYS A 12 -7.63 -9.01 -9.47
C LYS A 12 -6.76 -10.20 -9.04
N THR A 13 -5.83 -10.63 -9.90
CA THR A 13 -4.92 -11.74 -9.62
C THR A 13 -4.02 -11.45 -8.43
N GLN A 14 -3.43 -10.25 -8.37
CA GLN A 14 -2.59 -9.81 -7.25
C GLN A 14 -3.35 -9.84 -5.91
N VAL A 15 -4.62 -9.41 -5.90
CA VAL A 15 -5.46 -9.47 -4.69
C VAL A 15 -5.73 -10.92 -4.29
N LEU A 16 -6.12 -11.78 -5.24
CA LEU A 16 -6.39 -13.19 -4.97
C LEU A 16 -5.16 -13.97 -4.52
N ASP A 17 -4.00 -13.70 -5.10
CA ASP A 17 -2.74 -14.33 -4.71
C ASP A 17 -2.34 -13.92 -3.30
N SER A 18 -2.58 -12.67 -2.92
CA SER A 18 -2.30 -12.21 -1.56
C SER A 18 -3.13 -12.90 -0.47
N PHE A 19 -4.29 -13.46 -0.84
CA PHE A 19 -5.13 -14.20 0.10
C PHE A 19 -4.57 -15.58 0.45
N LYS A 20 -3.64 -16.12 -0.34
CA LYS A 20 -2.98 -17.40 -0.04
C LYS A 20 -2.10 -17.33 1.20
N GLU A 21 -1.63 -16.12 1.55
CA GLU A 21 -0.77 -15.86 2.72
C GLU A 21 -1.57 -15.52 3.98
N LEU A 22 -2.91 -15.44 3.88
CA LEU A 22 -3.76 -15.14 5.03
C LEU A 22 -3.98 -16.37 5.92
N PRO A 23 -4.16 -16.18 7.23
CA PRO A 23 -4.51 -17.28 8.12
C PRO A 23 -5.92 -17.80 7.83
N ASP A 24 -6.20 -19.05 8.23
CA ASP A 24 -7.50 -19.72 8.07
C ASP A 24 -8.70 -18.91 8.59
N ARG A 25 -8.46 -18.02 9.57
CA ARG A 25 -9.45 -17.13 10.15
C ARG A 25 -8.88 -15.72 10.24
N VAL A 26 -9.59 -14.76 9.65
CA VAL A 26 -9.22 -13.35 9.65
C VAL A 26 -10.50 -12.50 9.74
N SER A 27 -10.44 -11.34 10.40
CA SER A 27 -11.57 -10.41 10.47
C SER A 27 -11.73 -9.63 9.16
N ALA A 28 -12.93 -9.09 8.93
CA ALA A 28 -13.18 -8.21 7.79
C ALA A 28 -12.27 -6.96 7.83
N ASP A 29 -12.05 -6.38 9.02
CA ASP A 29 -11.18 -5.20 9.18
C ASP A 29 -9.74 -5.49 8.76
N ALA A 30 -9.18 -6.64 9.19
CA ALA A 30 -7.84 -7.04 8.80
C ALA A 30 -7.73 -7.34 7.30
N LEU A 31 -8.79 -7.87 6.67
CA LEU A 31 -8.84 -8.03 5.21
C LEU A 31 -8.80 -6.69 4.48
N ILE A 32 -9.54 -5.69 4.97
CA ILE A 32 -9.54 -4.35 4.39
C ILE A 32 -8.15 -3.71 4.55
N GLU A 33 -7.55 -3.80 5.73
CA GLU A 33 -6.18 -3.31 5.98
C GLU A 33 -5.16 -3.98 5.06
N HIS A 34 -5.25 -5.29 4.86
CA HIS A 34 -4.39 -6.03 3.94
C HIS A 34 -4.50 -5.51 2.50
N ILE A 35 -5.73 -5.29 2.01
CA ILE A 35 -5.95 -4.74 0.66
C ILE A 35 -5.40 -3.31 0.55
N LEU A 36 -5.61 -2.47 1.57
CA LEU A 36 -5.07 -1.10 1.62
C LEU A 36 -3.54 -1.10 1.65
N PHE A 37 -2.93 -2.05 2.35
CA PHE A 37 -1.48 -2.22 2.37
C PHE A 37 -0.93 -2.59 0.99
N ILE A 38 -1.56 -3.55 0.30
CA ILE A 38 -1.17 -3.94 -1.07
C ILE A 38 -1.27 -2.73 -2.02
N GLN A 39 -2.33 -1.93 -1.91
CA GLN A 39 -2.49 -0.70 -2.69
C GLN A 39 -1.38 0.31 -2.39
N SER A 40 -1.02 0.47 -1.12
CA SER A 40 0.03 1.41 -0.69
C SER A 40 1.38 1.03 -1.27
N VAL A 41 1.72 -0.26 -1.28
CA VAL A 41 2.94 -0.78 -1.90
C VAL A 41 2.94 -0.55 -3.41
N ALA A 42 1.84 -0.88 -4.09
CA ALA A 42 1.71 -0.67 -5.54
C ALA A 42 1.87 0.82 -5.91
N SER A 43 1.24 1.71 -5.14
CA SER A 43 1.38 3.16 -5.31
C SER A 43 2.84 3.62 -5.10
N GLY A 44 3.53 3.10 -4.09
CA GLY A 44 4.94 3.40 -3.86
C GLY A 44 5.86 2.96 -5.01
N ILE A 45 5.56 1.82 -5.64
CA ILE A 45 6.28 1.35 -6.84
C ILE A 45 6.04 2.29 -8.02
N GLU A 46 4.78 2.63 -8.32
CA GLU A 46 4.45 3.57 -9.40
C GLU A 46 5.09 4.95 -9.19
N GLN A 47 5.12 5.43 -7.94
CA GLN A 47 5.79 6.69 -7.59
C GLN A 47 7.30 6.61 -7.83
N ALA A 48 7.94 5.51 -7.43
CA ALA A 48 9.37 5.31 -7.65
C ALA A 48 9.72 5.28 -9.14
N GLU A 49 8.92 4.59 -9.96
CA GLU A 49 9.08 4.57 -11.43
C GLU A 49 8.92 5.96 -12.05
N ARG A 50 8.07 6.82 -11.48
CA ARG A 50 7.88 8.21 -11.89
C ARG A 50 8.91 9.18 -11.31
N GLY A 51 9.89 8.69 -10.55
CA GLY A 51 10.90 9.52 -9.87
C GLY A 51 10.35 10.34 -8.70
N GLN A 52 9.13 10.05 -8.21
CA GLN A 52 8.49 10.69 -7.06
C GLN A 52 9.02 10.07 -5.76
N THR A 53 10.33 10.18 -5.53
CA THR A 53 11.01 9.57 -4.38
C THR A 53 11.46 10.61 -3.37
N THR A 54 11.43 10.25 -2.09
CA THR A 54 12.00 11.06 -1.01
C THR A 54 13.50 10.78 -0.86
N PRO A 55 14.37 11.80 -0.81
CA PRO A 55 15.79 11.61 -0.54
C PRO A 55 16.03 10.90 0.80
N HIS A 56 17.04 10.03 0.84
CA HIS A 56 17.35 9.21 2.03
C HIS A 56 17.46 10.03 3.33
N LYS A 57 18.12 11.20 3.29
CA LYS A 57 18.28 12.08 4.46
C LYS A 57 16.95 12.57 5.01
N GLU A 58 15.99 12.85 4.14
CA GLU A 58 14.66 13.34 4.50
C GLU A 58 13.79 12.21 5.03
N ALA A 59 13.81 11.05 4.38
CA ALA A 59 13.13 9.84 4.87
C ALA A 59 13.61 9.47 6.28
N MET A 60 14.93 9.48 6.52
CA MET A 60 15.51 9.22 7.84
C MET A 60 15.17 10.27 8.90
N ARG A 61 14.85 11.51 8.49
CA ARG A 61 14.40 12.56 9.43
C ARG A 61 12.96 12.29 9.85
N GLU A 62 12.10 11.91 8.91
CA GLU A 62 10.71 11.56 9.16
C GLU A 62 10.56 10.28 10.00
N ILE A 63 11.27 9.21 9.65
CA ILE A 63 11.22 7.94 10.42
C ILE A 63 11.63 8.16 11.88
N ARG A 64 12.58 9.07 12.13
CA ARG A 64 13.01 9.40 13.51
C ARG A 64 11.94 10.14 14.31
N SER A 65 11.03 10.89 13.67
CA SER A 65 9.95 11.61 14.37
C SER A 65 8.79 10.70 14.78
N TRP A 66 8.70 9.49 14.22
CA TRP A 66 7.67 8.50 14.58
C TRP A 66 7.91 7.85 15.95
N LYS A 67 9.10 8.04 16.53
CA LYS A 67 9.37 7.65 17.92
C LYS A 67 8.66 8.62 18.86
N LYS A 68 7.49 8.24 19.35
CA LYS A 68 6.99 8.66 20.67
C LYS A 68 7.31 7.57 21.67
#